data_AF-A0A7S1MJQ0-F1
#
_entry.id   AF-A0A7S1MJQ0-F1
#
_cell.length_a   1.000
_cell.length_b   1.000
_cell.length_c   1.000
_cell.angle_alpha   90.00
_cell.angle_beta   90.00
_cell.angle_gamma   90.00
#
_symmetry.space_group_name_H-M   'P 1'
#
loop_
_entity.id
_entity.type
_entity.pdbx_description
1 polymer ?
#
loop_
_entity_poly.entity_id
_entity_poly.type
_entity_poly.pdbx_seq_one_letter_code
_entity_poly.pdbx_strand_id
1 'polypeptide(L)'
;NTIGDFRLQPLPNCAALATATSSASCDRSYAEALCKSMAFYMAQQGGRSAVPWRGTCFSADTHRLGGRVRNLTLGWYDAGDYVKFGVPMAYSATALAWGALRFSAG
;
A
#
# COMPACT_ATOMS: atom_id res chain seq x y z
N ASN A 1 -21.45 1.59 -10.00
CA ASN A 1 -20.07 1.95 -10.36
C ASN A 1 -19.56 2.97 -9.33
N THR A 2 -19.35 2.52 -8.10
CA THR A 2 -18.94 3.36 -6.97
C THR A 2 -17.58 2.88 -6.52
N ILE A 3 -16.58 3.73 -6.75
CA ILE A 3 -15.17 3.57 -6.34
C ILE A 3 -15.04 3.65 -4.79
N GLY A 4 -16.12 3.39 -4.05
CA GLY A 4 -16.20 3.49 -2.59
C GLY A 4 -16.14 2.15 -1.86
N ASP A 5 -16.29 1.02 -2.57
CA ASP A 5 -16.34 -0.33 -1.98
C ASP A 5 -15.08 -1.16 -2.25
N PHE A 6 -13.92 -0.51 -2.41
CA PHE A 6 -12.65 -1.22 -2.22
C PHE A 6 -12.52 -1.52 -0.73
N ARG A 7 -13.14 -2.63 -0.28
CA ARG A 7 -12.95 -3.15 1.07
C ARG A 7 -11.44 -3.29 1.27
N LEU A 8 -10.91 -2.55 2.25
CA LEU A 8 -9.54 -2.74 2.71
C LEU A 8 -9.41 -4.22 3.04
N GLN A 9 -8.67 -4.94 2.20
CA GLN A 9 -8.37 -6.32 2.49
C GLN A 9 -7.55 -6.33 3.78
N PRO A 10 -7.79 -7.28 4.70
CA PRO A 10 -6.90 -7.47 5.83
C PRO A 10 -5.47 -7.63 5.30
N LEU A 11 -4.48 -7.21 6.09
CA LEU A 11 -3.06 -7.33 5.75
C LEU A 11 -2.81 -8.70 5.09
N PRO A 12 -2.05 -8.77 3.99
CA PRO A 12 -1.73 -10.06 3.38
C PRO A 12 -1.16 -10.97 4.47
N ASN A 13 -1.75 -12.14 4.65
CA ASN A 13 -1.30 -13.10 5.64
C ASN A 13 0.06 -13.63 5.19
N CYS A 14 1.15 -12.95 5.57
CA CYS A 14 2.51 -13.32 5.16
C CYS A 14 2.85 -14.75 5.57
N ALA A 15 2.23 -15.28 6.62
CA ALA A 15 2.36 -16.67 7.03
C ALA A 15 1.79 -17.66 6.00
N ALA A 16 0.72 -17.30 5.28
CA ALA A 16 0.14 -18.14 4.22
C ALA A 16 0.99 -18.15 2.94
N LEU A 17 1.71 -17.06 2.65
CA LEU A 17 2.67 -17.00 1.54
C LEU A 17 4.00 -17.70 1.90
N ALA A 18 4.37 -17.72 3.19
CA ALA A 18 5.57 -18.37 3.69
C ALA A 18 5.47 -19.91 3.77
N THR A 19 4.26 -20.49 3.79
CA THR A 19 4.04 -21.95 3.82
C THR A 19 4.53 -22.70 2.57
N ALA A 20 4.96 -22.01 1.51
CA ALA A 20 5.45 -22.68 0.31
C ALA A 20 6.88 -23.23 0.46
N THR A 21 7.74 -22.74 1.37
CA THR A 21 9.10 -23.31 1.55
C THR A 21 9.74 -22.82 2.85
N SER A 22 9.54 -23.54 3.96
CA SER A 22 10.31 -23.32 5.20
C SER A 22 11.34 -24.43 5.39
N SER A 23 12.42 -24.37 4.62
CA SER A 23 13.68 -25.04 4.97
C SER A 23 14.66 -23.98 5.45
N ALA A 24 14.90 -23.96 6.76
CA ALA A 24 15.91 -23.13 7.39
C ALA A 24 17.29 -23.48 6.83
N SER A 25 17.86 -22.56 6.07
CA SER A 25 19.27 -22.44 5.79
C SER A 25 19.60 -20.94 5.82
N CYS A 26 20.82 -20.53 5.50
CA CYS A 26 21.12 -19.15 5.12
C CYS A 26 20.33 -18.64 3.87
N ASP A 27 19.30 -19.38 3.44
CA ASP A 27 18.30 -19.01 2.45
C ASP A 27 17.41 -17.86 2.91
N ARG A 28 17.57 -16.73 2.21
CA ARG A 28 16.68 -15.57 2.35
C ARG A 28 15.32 -15.91 1.75
N SER A 29 14.27 -15.95 2.57
CA SER A 29 12.89 -16.08 2.09
C SER A 29 12.45 -14.79 1.38
N TYR A 30 12.57 -14.77 0.05
CA TYR A 30 12.10 -13.64 -0.77
C TYR A 30 10.59 -13.47 -0.70
N ALA A 31 9.83 -14.54 -0.44
CA ALA A 31 8.38 -14.47 -0.24
C ALA A 31 8.02 -13.64 1.00
N GLU A 32 8.72 -13.86 2.12
CA GLU A 32 8.50 -13.08 3.34
C GLU A 32 8.96 -11.63 3.16
N ALA A 33 10.10 -11.41 2.50
CA ALA A 33 10.61 -10.07 2.18
C ALA A 33 9.62 -9.29 1.31
N LEU A 34 9.05 -9.92 0.27
CA LEU A 34 8.06 -9.31 -0.60
C LEU A 34 6.79 -8.95 0.19
N CYS A 35 6.30 -9.86 1.03
CA CYS A 35 5.11 -9.59 1.83
C CYS A 35 5.29 -8.40 2.79
N LYS A 36 6.43 -8.33 3.49
CA LYS A 36 6.78 -7.20 4.37
C LYS A 36 6.94 -5.90 3.58
N SER A 37 7.53 -5.96 2.38
CA SER A 37 7.68 -4.79 1.52
C SER A 37 6.33 -4.23 1.07
N MET A 38 5.32 -5.07 0.83
CA MET A 38 3.97 -4.60 0.52
C MET A 38 3.24 -4.06 1.75
N ALA A 39 3.45 -4.70 2.92
CA ALA A 39 2.90 -4.22 4.19
C ALA A 39 3.36 -2.79 4.53
N PHE A 40 4.57 -2.38 4.10
CA PHE A 40 5.04 -0.99 4.21
C PHE A 40 4.08 0.00 3.52
N TYR A 41 3.64 -0.26 2.29
CA TYR A 41 2.72 0.64 1.58
C TYR A 41 1.33 0.69 2.23
N MET A 42 0.87 -0.42 2.82
CA MET A 42 -0.38 -0.42 3.60
C MET A 42 -0.25 0.43 4.87
N ALA A 43 0.92 0.42 5.50
CA ALA A 43 1.22 1.26 6.66
C ALA A 43 1.37 2.74 6.31
N GLN A 44 1.43 3.13 5.03
CA GLN A 44 1.53 4.52 4.56
C GLN A 44 0.20 5.07 4.01
N GLN A 45 -0.84 4.25 3.91
CA GLN A 45 -2.09 4.61 3.25
C GLN A 45 -2.89 5.68 4.01
N GLY A 46 -3.26 6.76 3.33
CA GLY A 46 -4.15 7.79 3.84
C GLY A 46 -5.60 7.30 4.00
N GLY A 47 -6.33 7.84 4.97
CA GLY A 47 -7.69 7.41 5.28
C GLY A 47 -7.74 6.28 6.29
N ARG A 48 -8.68 5.36 6.09
CA ARG A 48 -8.87 4.18 6.95
C ARG A 48 -7.76 3.17 6.67
N SER A 49 -7.23 2.57 7.73
CA SER A 49 -6.08 1.66 7.68
C SER A 49 -6.45 0.23 8.06
N ALA A 50 -5.77 -0.76 7.46
CA ALA A 50 -5.82 -2.17 7.86
C ALA A 50 -4.73 -2.54 8.89
N VAL A 51 -3.82 -1.62 9.20
CA VAL A 51 -2.72 -1.82 10.15
C VAL A 51 -3.21 -1.54 11.59
N PRO A 52 -3.10 -2.48 12.55
CA PRO A 52 -3.74 -2.39 13.86
C PRO A 52 -3.38 -1.16 14.70
N TRP A 53 -2.12 -0.72 14.63
CA TRP A 53 -1.63 0.44 15.38
C TRP A 53 -1.93 1.78 14.69
N ARG A 54 -2.44 1.77 13.45
CA ARG A 54 -2.76 2.97 12.68
C ARG A 54 -4.27 3.20 12.65
N GLY A 55 -4.70 4.33 13.19
CA GLY A 55 -6.09 4.80 13.11
C GLY A 55 -6.48 5.37 11.75
N THR A 56 -7.76 5.71 11.59
CA THR A 56 -8.23 6.48 10.44
C THR A 56 -7.70 7.91 10.52
N CYS A 57 -7.03 8.40 9.48
CA CYS A 57 -6.41 9.72 9.46
C CYS A 57 -6.70 10.47 8.15
N PHE A 58 -6.69 11.82 8.21
CA PHE A 58 -6.88 12.72 7.06
C PHE A 58 -8.15 12.45 6.22
N SER A 59 -9.24 12.04 6.87
CA SER A 59 -10.54 11.74 6.23
C SER A 59 -11.25 12.95 5.62
N ALA A 60 -10.77 14.16 5.91
CA ALA A 60 -11.28 15.43 5.37
C ALA A 60 -10.36 16.03 4.30
N ASP A 61 -9.35 15.28 3.82
CA ASP A 61 -8.44 15.73 2.79
C ASP A 61 -9.22 15.90 1.47
N THR A 62 -9.47 17.17 1.14
CA THR A 62 -10.29 17.56 0.00
C THR A 62 -9.72 18.79 -0.66
N HIS A 63 -9.85 18.86 -1.98
CA HIS A 63 -9.49 20.04 -2.75
C HIS A 63 -10.70 20.56 -3.53
N ARG A 64 -10.89 21.88 -3.54
CA ARG A 64 -11.97 22.53 -4.28
C ARG A 64 -11.40 23.24 -5.50
N LEU A 65 -11.80 22.79 -6.68
CA LEU A 65 -11.42 23.37 -7.96
C LEU A 65 -12.66 23.51 -8.86
N GLY A 66 -12.86 24.70 -9.45
CA GLY A 66 -13.99 24.93 -10.37
C GLY A 66 -15.37 24.68 -9.77
N GLY A 67 -15.56 25.00 -8.48
CA GLY A 67 -16.84 24.80 -7.77
C GLY A 67 -17.10 23.37 -7.30
N ARG A 68 -16.23 22.40 -7.62
CA ARG A 68 -16.38 20.98 -7.23
C ARG A 68 -15.38 20.60 -6.15
N VAL A 69 -15.83 19.80 -5.18
CA VAL A 69 -14.96 19.20 -4.15
C VAL A 69 -14.47 17.84 -4.63
N ARG A 70 -13.16 17.60 -4.51
CA ARG A 70 -12.51 16.32 -4.80
C ARG A 70 -12.03 15.70 -3.50
N ASN A 71 -12.33 14.42 -3.30
CA ASN A 71 -11.83 13.67 -2.17
C ASN A 71 -10.41 13.18 -2.49
N LEU A 72 -9.46 13.61 -1.68
CA LEU A 72 -8.03 13.29 -1.77
C LEU A 72 -7.55 12.45 -0.58
N THR A 73 -8.48 11.91 0.23
CA THR A 73 -8.20 11.14 1.47
C THR A 73 -7.20 10.00 1.25
N LEU A 74 -7.31 9.29 0.13
CA LEU A 74 -6.47 8.13 -0.18
C LEU A 74 -5.06 8.54 -0.67
N GLY A 75 -4.25 7.54 -1.02
CA GLY A 75 -2.85 7.70 -1.45
C GLY A 75 -1.86 7.25 -0.37
N TRP A 76 -0.58 7.49 -0.61
CA TRP A 76 0.51 7.15 0.32
C TRP A 76 1.22 8.39 0.82
N TYR A 77 1.69 8.37 2.05
CA TYR A 77 2.67 9.36 2.50
C TYR A 77 4.02 9.07 1.87
N ASP A 78 4.75 10.13 1.54
CA ASP A 78 6.02 10.01 0.83
C ASP A 78 7.09 9.31 1.67
N ALA A 79 7.17 9.66 2.96
CA ALA A 79 8.16 9.11 3.88
C ALA A 79 7.63 9.02 5.32
N GLY A 80 8.44 9.41 6.31
CA GLY A 80 8.05 9.43 7.72
C GLY A 80 7.16 10.62 8.11
N ASP A 81 6.88 11.52 7.17
CA ASP A 81 5.95 12.62 7.34
C ASP A 81 4.54 12.25 6.84
N TYR A 82 3.65 13.24 6.76
CA TYR A 82 2.27 13.04 6.33
C TYR A 82 1.95 13.73 5.00
N VAL A 83 2.95 14.27 4.30
CA VAL A 83 2.75 14.94 3.01
C VAL A 83 2.69 13.91 1.89
N LYS A 84 1.79 14.16 0.95
CA LYS A 84 1.59 13.36 -0.26
C LYS A 84 2.28 14.04 -1.44
N PHE A 85 3.58 13.80 -1.61
CA PHE A 85 4.30 14.33 -2.77
C PHE A 85 3.94 13.55 -4.03
N GLY A 86 3.34 14.21 -5.02
CA GLY A 86 2.77 13.55 -6.19
C GLY A 86 3.79 12.86 -7.09
N VAL A 87 4.96 13.48 -7.31
CA VAL A 87 6.02 12.93 -8.18
C VAL A 87 6.58 11.60 -7.61
N PRO A 88 7.10 11.55 -6.37
CA PRO A 88 7.64 10.30 -5.83
C PRO A 88 6.56 9.22 -5.61
N MET A 89 5.31 9.61 -5.32
CA MET A 89 4.19 8.68 -5.26
C MET A 89 3.91 8.02 -6.61
N ALA A 90 3.85 8.82 -7.69
CA ALA A 90 3.61 8.31 -9.04
C ALA A 90 4.75 7.40 -9.52
N TYR A 91 6.00 7.76 -9.20
CA TYR A 91 7.16 6.92 -9.48
C TYR A 91 7.05 5.56 -8.77
N SER A 92 6.77 5.56 -7.47
CA SER A 92 6.62 4.33 -6.68
C SER A 92 5.51 3.42 -7.21
N ALA A 93 4.34 3.99 -7.54
CA ALA A 93 3.24 3.24 -8.14
C ALA A 93 3.64 2.62 -9.49
N THR A 94 4.38 3.36 -10.33
CA THR A 94 4.85 2.89 -11.63
C THR A 94 5.86 1.75 -11.49
N ALA A 95 6.81 1.86 -10.56
CA ALA A 95 7.80 0.84 -10.29
C ALA A 95 7.16 -0.47 -9.78
N LEU A 96 6.17 -0.36 -8.87
CA LEU A 96 5.40 -1.51 -8.39
C LEU A 96 4.60 -2.18 -9.52
N ALA A 97 3.91 -1.38 -10.35
CA ALA A 97 3.16 -1.89 -11.49
C ALA A 97 4.08 -2.60 -12.50
N TRP A 98 5.25 -2.03 -12.79
CA TRP A 98 6.22 -2.63 -13.68
C TRP A 98 6.76 -3.95 -13.12
N GLY A 99 7.08 -4.00 -11.83
CA GLY A 99 7.48 -5.25 -11.15
C GLY A 99 6.40 -6.33 -11.23
N ALA A 100 5.14 -5.98 -10.96
CA ALA A 100 4.01 -6.91 -11.06
C ALA A 100 3.81 -7.45 -12.49
N LEU A 101 3.99 -6.60 -13.51
CA LEU A 101 3.90 -7.01 -14.91
C LEU A 101 5.09 -7.87 -15.35
N ARG A 102 6.29 -7.57 -14.86
CA ARG A 102 7.52 -8.26 -15.29
C ARG A 102 7.73 -9.61 -14.60
N PHE A 103 7.32 -9.72 -13.33
CA PHE A 103 7.59 -10.86 -12.46
C PHE A 103 6.31 -11.54 -11.97
N SER A 104 5.28 -11.60 -12.82
CA SER A 104 3.97 -12.16 -12.44
C SER A 104 4.00 -13.66 -12.13
N ALA A 105 5.06 -14.38 -12.53
CA ALA A 105 5.21 -15.82 -12.34
C ALA A 105 5.80 -16.23 -10.98
N GLY A 106 6.31 -15.26 -10.19
CA GLY A 106 7.07 -15.53 -8.96
C GLY A 106 8.56 -15.66 -9.19
#